data_AF-A0A4U8TBR0-F1
#
_entry.id   AF-A0A4U8TBR0-F1
#
_cell.length_a   1.000
_cell.length_b   1.000
_cell.length_c   1.000
_cell.angle_alpha   90.00
_cell.angle_beta   90.00
_cell.angle_gamma   90.00
#
_symmetry.space_group_name_H-M   'P 1'
#
loop_
_entity.id
_entity.type
_entity.pdbx_description
1 polymer ?
#
loop_
_entity_poly.entity_id
_entity_poly.type
_entity_poly.pdbx_seq_one_letter_code
_entity_poly.pdbx_strand_id
1 'polypeptide(L)'
;MTERSDLKPIKAFLLRHGHTNEELAKLDREGIIQLYEKDTRTDTLNFLHYMSEDSFAITSTLDEADIGQFKQKIRDNITDTLLLIDIIKEGFDDFSYSDIADILTLSVKNISTHKLQRILRIAYREFQEILLDKISLKLQELPIEEYKVMMNHYEKIRDNTHRLKDTIQELSDETKREQILNMAHFKLDIVKHFMPKDIFNDTYKEYLNNTPEKLKLVSEVLALTGMHSKNYLKNLPTEELEEMKEKLIEDKKRDERDQKIFSQYTQMLDESMYGSDEQEFSDVCVKIITSCNQKQILMISEYLNAKNPIYVNRFNTLLRDFTKNTKH
;
A
#
# COMPACT_ATOMS: atom_id res chain seq x y z
N MET A 1 -13.34 -16.21 56.16
CA MET A 1 -12.21 -16.29 57.10
C MET A 1 -11.25 -15.18 56.73
N THR A 2 -11.07 -14.22 57.63
CA THR A 2 -10.43 -12.92 57.40
C THR A 2 -8.91 -13.07 57.35
N GLU A 3 -8.32 -12.92 56.16
CA GLU A 3 -6.88 -12.80 55.99
C GLU A 3 -6.37 -11.58 56.76
N ARG A 4 -5.61 -11.82 57.83
CA ARG A 4 -4.80 -10.81 58.51
C ARG A 4 -3.68 -10.38 57.56
N SER A 5 -3.98 -9.50 56.60
CA SER A 5 -2.95 -8.72 55.91
C SER A 5 -2.19 -7.90 56.97
N ASP A 6 -0.93 -8.28 57.22
CA ASP A 6 -0.05 -7.68 58.21
C ASP A 6 0.21 -6.23 57.80
N LEU A 7 -0.19 -5.25 58.63
CA LEU A 7 -0.06 -3.81 58.33
C LEU A 7 1.36 -3.28 58.53
N LYS A 8 2.30 -4.14 59.00
CA LYS A 8 3.70 -3.78 59.23
C LYS A 8 4.38 -3.13 58.02
N PRO A 9 4.32 -3.67 56.79
CA PRO A 9 4.92 -3.02 55.61
C PRO A 9 4.30 -1.64 55.32
N ILE A 10 2.97 -1.50 55.48
CA ILE A 10 2.26 -0.23 55.25
C ILE A 10 2.68 0.83 56.27
N LYS A 11 2.76 0.46 57.56
CA LYS A 11 3.24 1.38 58.61
C LYS A 11 4.71 1.74 58.43
N ALA A 12 5.56 0.78 58.03
CA ALA A 12 6.96 1.04 57.75
C ALA A 12 7.17 1.99 56.55
N PHE A 13 6.30 1.91 55.53
CA PHE A 13 6.28 2.85 54.42
C PHE A 13 5.89 4.27 54.88
N LEU A 14 4.78 4.39 55.62
CA LEU A 14 4.31 5.69 56.13
C LEU A 14 5.33 6.38 57.05
N LEU A 15 6.04 5.61 57.88
CA LEU A 15 7.13 6.13 58.73
C LEU A 15 8.32 6.67 57.90
N ARG A 16 8.62 6.03 56.76
CA ARG A 16 9.68 6.52 55.84
C ARG A 16 9.24 7.78 55.09
N HIS A 17 7.95 7.95 54.88
CA HIS A 17 7.34 9.14 54.26
C HIS A 17 7.07 10.29 55.25
N GLY A 18 7.60 10.19 56.48
CA GLY A 18 7.61 11.30 57.44
C GLY A 18 6.45 11.32 58.44
N HIS A 19 5.53 10.36 58.39
CA HIS A 19 4.48 10.23 59.40
C HIS A 19 5.06 9.71 60.72
N THR A 20 4.58 10.22 61.84
CA THR A 20 5.05 9.81 63.17
C THR A 20 4.31 8.57 63.69
N ASN A 21 4.96 7.81 64.56
CA ASN A 21 4.32 6.66 65.23
C ASN A 21 3.06 7.06 66.02
N GLU A 22 2.98 8.31 66.49
CA GLU A 22 1.85 8.83 67.25
C GLU A 22 0.62 9.11 66.37
N GLU A 23 0.83 9.51 65.11
CA GLU A 23 -0.24 9.72 64.12
C GLU A 23 -0.80 8.39 63.62
N LEU A 24 0.08 7.42 63.38
CA LEU A 24 -0.29 6.07 62.93
C LEU A 24 -0.95 5.22 64.02
N ALA A 25 -0.81 5.60 65.29
CA ALA A 25 -1.47 4.93 66.42
C ALA A 25 -2.89 5.45 66.67
N LYS A 26 -3.22 6.67 66.20
CA LYS A 26 -4.56 7.27 66.30
C LYS A 26 -5.51 6.83 65.20
N LEU A 27 -4.98 6.29 64.11
CA LEU A 27 -5.75 5.83 62.95
C LEU A 27 -6.14 4.36 63.09
N ASP A 28 -7.37 4.05 62.69
CA ASP A 28 -7.84 2.69 62.54
C ASP A 28 -7.23 2.02 61.29
N ARG A 29 -7.49 0.73 61.12
CA ARG A 29 -6.90 -0.05 60.02
C ARG A 29 -7.25 0.52 58.64
N GLU A 30 -8.46 1.02 58.49
CA GLU A 30 -8.96 1.58 57.23
C GLU A 30 -8.33 2.97 56.99
N GLY A 31 -8.19 3.80 58.02
CA GLY A 31 -7.49 5.07 57.96
C GLY A 31 -6.00 4.93 57.63
N ILE A 32 -5.32 3.88 58.11
CA ILE A 32 -3.92 3.59 57.74
C ILE A 32 -3.79 3.23 56.26
N ILE A 33 -4.73 2.46 55.71
CA ILE A 33 -4.73 2.07 54.29
C ILE A 33 -5.02 3.30 53.42
N GLN A 34 -6.01 4.12 53.79
CA GLN A 34 -6.33 5.35 53.06
C GLN A 34 -5.17 6.35 53.06
N LEU A 35 -4.46 6.47 54.18
CA LEU A 35 -3.29 7.35 54.26
C LEU A 35 -2.16 6.86 53.34
N TYR A 36 -1.94 5.54 53.30
CA TYR A 36 -0.97 4.92 52.39
C TYR A 36 -1.34 5.11 50.92
N GLU A 37 -2.62 4.90 50.56
CA GLU A 37 -3.11 5.12 49.19
C GLU A 37 -2.99 6.59 48.77
N LYS A 38 -3.24 7.52 49.70
CA LYS A 38 -3.09 8.95 49.46
C LYS A 38 -1.63 9.32 49.17
N ASP A 39 -0.70 8.91 50.03
CA ASP A 39 0.72 9.23 49.86
C ASP A 39 1.30 8.59 48.60
N THR A 40 1.01 7.31 48.36
CA THR A 40 1.46 6.63 47.15
C THR A 40 0.89 7.27 45.88
N ARG A 41 -0.37 7.71 45.90
CA ARG A 41 -0.98 8.46 44.78
C ARG A 41 -0.27 9.80 44.58
N THR A 42 -0.01 10.55 45.65
CA THR A 42 0.71 11.83 45.57
C THR A 42 2.13 11.64 45.03
N ASP A 43 2.87 10.64 45.48
CA ASP A 43 4.22 10.37 44.99
C ASP A 43 4.24 9.87 43.54
N THR A 44 3.27 9.05 43.15
CA THR A 44 3.14 8.60 41.77
C THR A 44 2.82 9.79 40.85
N LEU A 45 1.94 10.69 41.26
CA LEU A 45 1.62 11.92 40.53
C LEU A 45 2.82 12.86 40.45
N ASN A 46 3.56 13.02 41.55
CA ASN A 46 4.79 13.83 41.58
C ASN A 46 5.88 13.25 40.68
N PHE A 47 6.05 11.91 40.69
CA PHE A 47 6.99 11.22 39.81
C PHE A 47 6.61 11.37 38.34
N LEU A 48 5.32 11.20 38.01
CA LEU A 48 4.81 11.42 36.66
C LEU A 48 5.01 12.87 36.21
N HIS A 49 4.79 13.84 37.11
CA HIS A 49 5.04 15.24 36.80
C HIS A 49 6.52 15.52 36.54
N TYR A 50 7.42 14.94 37.33
CA TYR A 50 8.87 15.06 37.16
C TYR A 50 9.38 14.42 35.86
N MET A 51 8.76 13.31 35.43
CA MET A 51 9.08 12.62 34.17
C MET A 51 8.48 13.33 32.95
N SER A 52 7.47 14.19 33.13
CA SER A 52 6.76 14.87 32.04
C SER A 52 7.45 16.15 31.53
N GLU A 53 8.53 16.62 32.17
CA GLU A 53 9.30 17.76 31.65
C GLU A 53 10.01 17.45 30.31
N ASP A 54 10.22 16.17 29.98
CA ASP A 54 10.69 15.73 28.66
C ASP A 54 9.75 14.69 28.04
N SER A 55 8.75 15.18 27.31
CA SER A 55 8.11 14.46 26.19
C SER A 55 7.35 13.15 26.47
N PHE A 56 6.41 13.16 27.43
CA PHE A 56 5.24 12.26 27.35
C PHE A 56 4.03 12.99 27.94
N ALA A 57 3.28 13.68 27.09
CA ALA A 57 1.91 14.08 27.42
C ALA A 57 1.07 12.81 27.49
N ILE A 58 1.08 12.11 28.63
CA ILE A 58 0.01 11.19 28.98
C ILE A 58 -1.19 12.10 29.26
N THR A 59 -2.06 12.22 28.28
CA THR A 59 -3.43 12.72 28.46
C THR A 59 -4.20 11.74 29.34
N SER A 60 -3.88 11.69 30.64
CA SER A 60 -4.77 11.16 31.67
C SER A 60 -5.48 12.34 32.34
N THR A 61 -6.13 13.16 31.51
CA THR A 61 -7.11 14.16 31.95
C THR A 61 -8.52 13.58 32.07
N LEU A 62 -8.67 12.26 31.99
CA LEU A 62 -9.95 11.58 32.10
C LEU A 62 -10.28 11.34 33.57
N ASP A 63 -11.33 12.00 34.04
CA ASP A 63 -11.89 11.77 35.36
C ASP A 63 -12.26 10.27 35.51
N GLU A 64 -11.99 9.69 36.68
CA GLU A 64 -12.40 8.33 37.02
C GLU A 64 -13.91 8.08 36.75
N ALA A 65 -14.70 9.15 36.74
CA ALA A 65 -16.12 9.17 36.40
C ALA A 65 -16.40 8.78 34.93
N ASP A 66 -15.62 9.27 33.97
CA ASP A 66 -15.84 9.01 32.53
C ASP A 66 -15.45 7.58 32.17
N ILE A 67 -14.34 7.08 32.74
CA ILE A 67 -13.93 5.68 32.65
C ILE A 67 -14.99 4.77 33.29
N GLY A 68 -15.57 5.18 34.42
CA GLY A 68 -16.64 4.46 35.11
C GLY A 68 -17.91 4.33 34.26
N GLN A 69 -18.36 5.43 33.66
CA GLN A 69 -19.52 5.45 32.77
C GLN A 69 -19.30 4.60 31.51
N PHE A 70 -18.13 4.68 30.90
CA PHE A 70 -17.79 3.89 29.72
C PHE A 70 -17.74 2.38 30.04
N LYS A 71 -17.13 2.00 31.17
CA LYS A 71 -17.15 0.62 31.68
C LYS A 71 -18.57 0.10 31.87
N GLN A 72 -19.46 0.94 32.39
CA GLN A 72 -20.86 0.57 32.61
C GLN A 72 -21.61 0.38 31.28
N LYS A 73 -21.48 1.30 30.32
CA LYS A 73 -22.04 1.16 28.97
C LYS A 73 -21.60 -0.14 28.26
N ILE A 74 -20.32 -0.49 28.39
CA ILE A 74 -19.79 -1.76 27.86
C ILE A 74 -20.47 -2.95 28.53
N ARG A 75 -20.60 -2.95 29.86
CA ARG A 75 -21.24 -4.04 30.62
C ARG A 75 -22.69 -4.25 30.27
N ASP A 76 -23.43 -3.17 30.07
CA ASP A 76 -24.86 -3.22 29.79
C ASP A 76 -25.15 -3.74 28.37
N ASN A 77 -24.18 -3.63 27.45
CA ASN A 77 -24.35 -3.99 26.04
C ASN A 77 -23.47 -5.18 25.58
N ILE A 78 -22.94 -5.99 26.50
CA ILE A 78 -22.07 -7.15 26.19
C ILE A 78 -22.74 -8.16 25.23
N THR A 79 -24.06 -8.29 25.30
CA THR A 79 -24.84 -9.26 24.53
C THR A 79 -25.06 -8.84 23.08
N ASP A 80 -25.07 -7.54 22.78
CA ASP A 80 -25.25 -7.03 21.41
C ASP A 80 -23.90 -6.59 20.84
N THR A 81 -23.41 -7.35 19.85
CA THR A 81 -22.09 -7.10 19.26
C THR A 81 -22.07 -5.82 18.42
N LEU A 82 -23.20 -5.41 17.82
CA LEU A 82 -23.25 -4.21 16.97
C LEU A 82 -23.25 -2.96 17.84
N LEU A 83 -24.10 -2.91 18.87
CA LEU A 83 -24.13 -1.80 19.83
C LEU A 83 -22.80 -1.66 20.58
N LEU A 84 -22.13 -2.78 20.89
CA LEU A 84 -20.81 -2.76 21.50
C LEU A 84 -19.75 -2.12 20.58
N ILE A 85 -19.83 -2.35 19.26
CA ILE A 85 -18.94 -1.69 18.29
C ILE A 85 -19.18 -0.19 18.27
N ASP A 86 -20.44 0.26 18.27
CA ASP A 86 -20.79 1.68 18.30
C ASP A 86 -20.29 2.38 19.56
N ILE A 87 -20.48 1.76 20.73
CA ILE A 87 -19.98 2.27 22.01
C ILE A 87 -18.45 2.36 22.00
N ILE A 88 -17.76 1.31 21.51
CA ILE A 88 -16.30 1.32 21.39
C ILE A 88 -15.82 2.45 20.46
N LYS A 89 -16.56 2.71 19.37
CA LYS A 89 -16.25 3.81 18.44
C LYS A 89 -16.34 5.17 19.11
N GLU A 90 -17.42 5.43 19.84
CA GLU A 90 -17.56 6.65 20.66
C GLU A 90 -16.40 6.76 21.66
N GLY A 91 -15.99 5.64 22.27
CA GLY A 91 -14.85 5.60 23.18
C GLY A 91 -13.53 6.04 22.55
N PHE A 92 -13.32 5.83 21.25
CA PHE A 92 -12.08 6.29 20.59
C PHE A 92 -11.98 7.81 20.48
N ASP A 93 -13.06 8.56 20.73
CA ASP A 93 -13.00 10.02 20.80
C ASP A 93 -12.19 10.50 22.02
N ASP A 94 -12.32 9.79 23.14
CA ASP A 94 -11.72 10.17 24.42
C ASP A 94 -10.53 9.30 24.84
N PHE A 95 -10.50 8.03 24.41
CA PHE A 95 -9.54 7.03 24.88
C PHE A 95 -8.64 6.48 23.77
N SER A 96 -7.41 6.09 24.12
CA SER A 96 -6.51 5.44 23.17
C SER A 96 -6.91 3.97 22.92
N TYR A 97 -6.34 3.38 21.87
CA TYR A 97 -6.57 1.97 21.55
C TYR A 97 -6.21 1.03 22.71
N SER A 98 -5.09 1.29 23.38
CA SER A 98 -4.65 0.51 24.54
C SER A 98 -5.63 0.65 25.71
N ASP A 99 -6.09 1.86 25.98
CA ASP A 99 -6.98 2.13 27.12
C ASP A 99 -8.31 1.39 26.95
N ILE A 100 -8.87 1.40 25.75
CA ILE A 100 -10.11 0.67 25.45
C ILE A 100 -9.89 -0.83 25.50
N ALA A 101 -8.75 -1.34 25.05
CA ALA A 101 -8.41 -2.77 25.16
C ALA A 101 -8.37 -3.23 26.63
N ASP A 102 -7.76 -2.43 27.49
CA ASP A 102 -7.69 -2.69 28.92
C ASP A 102 -9.06 -2.61 29.58
N ILE A 103 -9.85 -1.58 29.24
CA ILE A 103 -11.22 -1.43 29.73
C ILE A 103 -12.10 -2.61 29.33
N LEU A 104 -12.03 -3.07 28.07
CA LEU A 104 -12.78 -4.22 27.59
C LEU A 104 -12.39 -5.50 28.33
N THR A 105 -11.10 -5.72 28.54
CA THR A 105 -10.58 -6.90 29.24
C THR A 105 -10.98 -6.92 30.71
N LEU A 106 -10.99 -5.76 31.37
CA LEU A 106 -11.41 -5.62 32.77
C LEU A 106 -12.94 -5.70 32.95
N SER A 107 -13.70 -5.28 31.94
CA SER A 107 -15.17 -5.18 32.02
C SER A 107 -15.89 -6.46 31.64
N VAL A 108 -15.28 -7.32 30.82
CA VAL A 108 -15.94 -8.50 30.25
C VAL A 108 -15.22 -9.78 30.68
N LYS A 109 -15.82 -10.53 31.61
CA LYS A 109 -15.25 -11.79 32.13
C LYS A 109 -15.65 -13.05 31.35
N ASN A 110 -16.76 -13.00 30.60
CA ASN A 110 -17.40 -14.18 30.01
C ASN A 110 -17.23 -14.32 28.48
N ILE A 111 -16.46 -13.43 27.83
CA ILE A 111 -16.17 -13.49 26.40
C ILE A 111 -14.70 -13.83 26.20
N SER A 112 -14.40 -14.69 25.22
CA SER A 112 -13.01 -14.98 24.87
C SER A 112 -12.24 -13.71 24.46
N THR A 113 -11.03 -13.55 24.98
CA THR A 113 -10.15 -12.41 24.69
C THR A 113 -9.92 -12.23 23.18
N HIS A 114 -9.82 -13.33 22.43
CA HIS A 114 -9.69 -13.28 20.96
C HIS A 114 -10.90 -12.64 20.27
N LYS A 115 -12.12 -12.90 20.76
CA LYS A 115 -13.33 -12.27 20.21
C LYS A 115 -13.35 -10.78 20.51
N LEU A 116 -12.98 -10.37 21.72
CA LEU A 116 -12.88 -8.96 22.10
C LEU A 116 -11.82 -8.21 21.28
N GLN A 117 -10.63 -8.80 21.10
CA GLN A 117 -9.59 -8.23 20.23
C GLN A 117 -10.06 -8.07 18.79
N ARG A 118 -10.83 -9.02 18.26
CA ARG A 118 -11.38 -8.93 16.90
C ARG A 118 -12.41 -7.81 16.79
N ILE A 119 -13.31 -7.68 17.75
CA ILE A 119 -14.30 -6.59 17.83
C ILE A 119 -13.58 -5.24 17.89
N LEU A 120 -12.60 -5.11 18.78
CA LEU A 120 -11.82 -3.89 18.93
C LEU A 120 -11.08 -3.51 17.64
N ARG A 121 -10.46 -4.48 16.96
CA ARG A 121 -9.79 -4.23 15.67
C ARG A 121 -10.76 -3.77 14.58
N ILE A 122 -11.96 -4.36 14.52
CA ILE A 122 -12.98 -3.95 13.55
C ILE A 122 -13.45 -2.54 13.85
N ALA A 123 -13.83 -2.25 15.10
CA ALA A 123 -14.26 -0.93 15.53
C ALA A 123 -13.19 0.14 15.27
N TYR A 124 -11.92 -0.18 15.54
CA TYR A 124 -10.80 0.73 15.31
C TYR A 124 -10.58 0.98 13.82
N ARG A 125 -10.66 -0.05 12.97
CA ARG A 125 -10.57 0.12 11.52
C ARG A 125 -11.70 0.98 10.98
N GLU A 126 -12.94 0.72 11.41
CA GLU A 126 -14.10 1.51 11.02
C GLU A 126 -13.96 2.97 11.46
N PHE A 127 -13.49 3.21 12.69
CA PHE A 127 -13.19 4.55 13.17
C PHE A 127 -12.13 5.28 12.32
N GLN A 128 -11.05 4.59 11.96
CA GLN A 128 -10.03 5.15 11.04
C GLN A 128 -10.63 5.53 9.69
N GLU A 129 -11.47 4.68 9.09
CA GLU A 129 -12.13 4.99 7.81
C GLU A 129 -13.05 6.21 7.94
N ILE A 130 -13.82 6.33 9.04
CA ILE A 130 -14.68 7.50 9.31
C ILE A 130 -13.85 8.80 9.39
N LEU A 131 -12.67 8.76 10.02
CA LEU A 131 -11.79 9.92 10.08
C LEU A 131 -11.26 10.30 8.70
N LEU A 132 -10.82 9.31 7.91
CA LEU A 132 -10.34 9.54 6.54
C LEU A 132 -11.45 10.07 5.63
N ASP A 133 -12.67 9.55 5.76
CA ASP A 133 -13.84 10.02 5.02
C ASP A 133 -14.19 11.49 5.36
N LYS A 134 -14.11 11.86 6.65
CA LYS A 134 -14.31 13.26 7.08
C LYS A 134 -13.25 14.18 6.45
N ILE A 135 -11.99 13.77 6.43
CA ILE A 135 -10.91 14.54 5.78
C ILE A 135 -11.19 14.63 4.27
N SER A 136 -11.54 13.52 3.64
CA SER A 136 -11.86 13.44 2.20
C SER A 136 -12.96 14.44 1.81
N LEU A 137 -14.06 14.50 2.57
CA LEU A 137 -15.15 15.45 2.34
C LEU A 137 -14.69 16.90 2.46
N LYS A 138 -13.82 17.21 3.43
CA LYS A 138 -13.30 18.57 3.63
C LYS A 138 -12.32 19.01 2.54
N LEU A 139 -11.65 18.05 1.91
CA LEU A 139 -10.64 18.29 0.86
C LEU A 139 -11.18 18.11 -0.57
N GLN A 140 -12.48 17.86 -0.74
CA GLN A 140 -13.08 17.53 -2.04
C GLN A 140 -12.91 18.63 -3.10
N GLU A 141 -12.76 19.88 -2.69
CA GLU A 141 -12.57 21.03 -3.58
C GLU A 141 -11.12 21.18 -4.08
N LEU A 142 -10.18 20.41 -3.56
CA LEU A 142 -8.79 20.44 -4.02
C LEU A 142 -8.67 19.97 -5.48
N PRO A 143 -7.67 20.48 -6.23
CA PRO A 143 -7.27 19.87 -7.50
C PRO A 143 -7.05 18.38 -7.36
N ILE A 144 -7.49 17.60 -8.35
CA ILE A 144 -7.52 16.14 -8.26
C ILE A 144 -6.12 15.53 -8.02
N GLU A 145 -5.07 16.19 -8.53
CA GLU A 145 -3.68 15.77 -8.35
C GLU A 145 -3.23 15.94 -6.90
N GLU A 146 -3.49 17.12 -6.31
CA GLU A 146 -3.16 17.41 -4.91
C GLU A 146 -4.04 16.61 -3.95
N TYR A 147 -5.33 16.47 -4.26
CA TYR A 147 -6.26 15.64 -3.49
C TYR A 147 -5.73 14.21 -3.34
N LYS A 148 -5.29 13.58 -4.43
CA LYS A 148 -4.76 12.21 -4.38
C LYS A 148 -3.47 12.10 -3.58
N VAL A 149 -2.56 13.07 -3.72
CA VAL A 149 -1.31 13.11 -2.95
C VAL A 149 -1.60 13.28 -1.45
N MET A 150 -2.50 14.19 -1.09
CA MET A 150 -2.89 14.46 0.29
C MET A 150 -3.62 13.26 0.91
N MET A 151 -4.58 12.66 0.21
CA MET A 151 -5.28 11.47 0.73
C MET A 151 -4.33 10.30 0.92
N ASN A 152 -3.40 10.04 0.00
CA ASN A 152 -2.38 9.01 0.20
C ASN A 152 -1.46 9.31 1.41
N HIS A 153 -1.16 10.58 1.68
CA HIS A 153 -0.44 10.95 2.90
C HIS A 153 -1.24 10.54 4.15
N TYR A 154 -2.54 10.89 4.21
CA TYR A 154 -3.41 10.55 5.34
C TYR A 154 -3.62 9.04 5.50
N GLU A 155 -3.74 8.29 4.40
CA GLU A 155 -3.80 6.82 4.42
C GLU A 155 -2.54 6.20 5.04
N LYS A 156 -1.35 6.74 4.75
CA LYS A 156 -0.08 6.26 5.35
C LYS A 156 0.01 6.52 6.85
N ILE A 157 -0.63 7.59 7.33
CA ILE A 157 -0.67 7.94 8.76
C ILE A 157 -1.98 7.51 9.44
N ARG A 158 -2.73 6.56 8.86
CA ARG A 158 -4.03 6.11 9.38
C ARG A 158 -4.04 5.67 10.84
N ASP A 159 -2.92 5.14 11.32
CA ASP A 159 -2.79 4.66 12.69
C ASP A 159 -2.60 5.79 13.70
N ASN A 160 -2.25 7.00 13.24
CA ASN A 160 -2.17 8.19 14.08
C ASN A 160 -3.52 8.93 14.11
N THR A 161 -4.48 8.36 14.84
CA THR A 161 -5.84 8.90 14.94
C THR A 161 -5.90 10.30 15.59
N HIS A 162 -4.98 10.62 16.51
CA HIS A 162 -4.89 11.96 17.08
C HIS A 162 -4.60 13.01 16.00
N ARG A 163 -3.58 12.77 15.17
CA ARG A 163 -3.23 13.69 14.09
C ARG A 163 -4.34 13.83 13.06
N LEU A 164 -5.08 12.76 12.77
CA LEU A 164 -6.25 12.82 11.89
C LEU A 164 -7.36 13.69 12.48
N LYS A 165 -7.65 13.58 13.79
CA LYS A 165 -8.61 14.44 14.48
C LYS A 165 -8.20 15.91 14.46
N ASP A 166 -6.93 16.20 14.77
CA ASP A 166 -6.41 17.56 14.73
C ASP A 166 -6.56 18.16 13.33
N THR A 167 -6.25 17.38 12.31
CA THR A 167 -6.43 17.77 10.90
C THR A 167 -7.89 18.08 10.59
N ILE A 168 -8.84 17.26 11.04
CA ILE A 168 -10.28 17.50 10.85
C ILE A 168 -10.70 18.81 11.53
N GLN A 169 -10.18 19.09 12.73
CA GLN A 169 -10.46 20.31 13.45
C GLN A 169 -9.89 21.53 12.72
N GLU A 170 -8.66 21.46 12.22
CA GLU A 170 -8.05 22.53 11.43
C GLU A 170 -8.78 22.77 10.11
N LEU A 171 -9.21 21.72 9.42
CA LEU A 171 -9.99 21.80 8.17
C LEU A 171 -11.45 22.23 8.40
N SER A 172 -11.91 22.26 9.65
CA SER A 172 -13.22 22.78 10.00
C SER A 172 -13.23 24.31 10.10
N ASP A 173 -12.07 24.94 10.25
CA ASP A 173 -11.90 26.39 10.12
C ASP A 173 -11.91 26.77 8.63
N GLU A 174 -12.92 27.54 8.24
CA GLU A 174 -13.12 27.96 6.86
C GLU A 174 -11.95 28.79 6.31
N THR A 175 -11.33 29.62 7.16
CA THR A 175 -10.20 30.47 6.75
C THR A 175 -8.96 29.65 6.46
N LYS A 176 -8.65 28.67 7.32
CA LYS A 176 -7.54 27.73 7.10
C LYS A 176 -7.78 26.84 5.89
N ARG A 177 -9.02 26.34 5.72
CA ARG A 177 -9.38 25.52 4.57
C ARG A 177 -9.18 26.27 3.26
N GLU A 178 -9.62 27.52 3.18
CA GLU A 178 -9.42 28.36 1.99
C GLU A 178 -7.94 28.64 1.71
N GLN A 179 -7.15 28.90 2.76
CA GLN A 179 -5.69 29.04 2.63
C GLN A 179 -5.04 27.78 2.08
N ILE A 180 -5.40 26.60 2.59
CA ILE A 180 -4.89 25.31 2.10
C ILE A 180 -5.27 25.10 0.63
N LEU A 181 -6.51 25.43 0.26
CA LEU A 181 -6.99 25.33 -1.11
C LEU A 181 -6.16 26.23 -2.05
N ASN A 182 -5.99 27.51 -1.69
CA ASN A 182 -5.20 28.46 -2.46
C ASN A 182 -3.73 28.02 -2.58
N MET A 183 -3.14 27.51 -1.50
CA MET A 183 -1.79 26.97 -1.50
C MET A 183 -1.66 25.73 -2.41
N ALA A 184 -2.66 24.85 -2.40
CA ALA A 184 -2.66 23.66 -3.25
C ALA A 184 -2.75 24.01 -4.73
N HIS A 185 -3.62 24.95 -5.11
CA HIS A 185 -3.68 25.48 -6.47
C HIS A 185 -2.34 26.10 -6.90
N PHE A 186 -1.79 26.99 -6.06
CA PHE A 186 -0.53 27.66 -6.37
C PHE A 186 0.64 26.67 -6.47
N LYS A 187 0.71 25.67 -5.59
CA LYS A 187 1.70 24.60 -5.65
C LYS A 187 1.57 23.83 -6.96
N LEU A 188 0.35 23.42 -7.33
CA LEU A 188 0.12 22.70 -8.58
C LEU A 188 0.56 23.53 -9.79
N ASP A 189 0.24 24.82 -9.81
CA ASP A 189 0.65 25.73 -10.88
C ASP A 189 2.18 25.85 -10.99
N ILE A 190 2.88 25.95 -9.85
CA ILE A 190 4.34 25.94 -9.82
C ILE A 190 4.89 24.64 -10.40
N VAL A 191 4.42 23.50 -9.90
CA VAL A 191 4.98 22.20 -10.30
C VAL A 191 4.66 21.90 -11.77
N LYS A 192 3.50 22.33 -12.29
CA LYS A 192 3.14 22.15 -13.71
C LYS A 192 3.98 23.01 -14.64
N HIS A 193 4.23 24.28 -14.31
CA HIS A 193 4.79 25.23 -15.27
C HIS A 193 6.28 25.52 -15.08
N PHE A 194 6.84 25.26 -13.89
CA PHE A 194 8.19 25.68 -13.54
C PHE A 194 9.11 24.52 -13.14
N MET A 195 8.59 23.32 -12.85
CA MET A 195 9.41 22.17 -12.51
C MET A 195 9.73 21.29 -13.72
N PRO A 196 10.91 20.64 -13.76
CA PRO A 196 11.21 19.59 -14.72
C PRO A 196 10.14 18.48 -14.71
N LYS A 197 9.89 17.89 -15.88
CA LYS A 197 8.89 16.83 -16.06
C LYS A 197 9.08 15.66 -15.09
N ASP A 198 10.32 15.27 -14.82
CA ASP A 198 10.63 14.16 -13.91
C ASP A 198 10.12 14.45 -12.49
N ILE A 199 10.33 15.68 -11.99
CA ILE A 199 9.87 16.10 -10.66
C ILE A 199 8.34 16.15 -10.61
N PHE A 200 7.68 16.65 -11.66
CA PHE A 200 6.21 16.63 -11.76
C PHE A 200 5.68 15.19 -11.73
N ASN A 201 6.28 14.30 -12.54
CA ASN A 201 5.89 12.90 -12.65
C ASN A 201 6.04 12.15 -11.32
N ASP A 202 7.12 12.39 -10.59
CA ASP A 202 7.34 11.76 -9.29
C ASP A 202 6.41 12.33 -8.20
N THR A 203 6.23 13.66 -8.17
CA THR A 203 5.39 14.33 -7.17
C THR A 203 3.93 13.87 -7.27
N TYR A 204 3.41 13.73 -8.49
CA TYR A 204 2.02 13.33 -8.73
C TYR A 204 1.91 11.89 -9.25
N LYS A 205 2.92 11.05 -8.99
CA LYS A 205 2.98 9.66 -9.46
C LYS A 205 1.72 8.87 -9.13
N GLU A 206 1.23 9.00 -7.91
CA GLU A 206 -0.02 8.38 -7.44
C GLU A 206 -1.21 8.71 -8.33
N TYR A 207 -1.37 10.00 -8.68
CA TYR A 207 -2.44 10.45 -9.57
C TYR A 207 -2.18 9.97 -11.00
N LEU A 208 -0.99 10.27 -11.55
CA LEU A 208 -0.64 10.00 -12.94
C LEU A 208 -0.70 8.51 -13.28
N ASN A 209 -0.27 7.64 -12.36
CA ASN A 209 -0.33 6.18 -12.52
C ASN A 209 -1.75 5.63 -12.62
N ASN A 210 -2.76 6.39 -12.20
CA ASN A 210 -4.15 5.98 -12.16
C ASN A 210 -5.04 6.75 -13.16
N THR A 211 -4.46 7.57 -14.04
CA THR A 211 -5.26 8.25 -15.07
C THR A 211 -5.82 7.23 -16.07
N PRO A 212 -7.05 7.42 -16.58
CA PRO A 212 -7.65 6.52 -17.56
C PRO A 212 -6.78 6.31 -18.80
N GLU A 213 -6.12 7.37 -19.26
CA GLU A 213 -5.22 7.37 -20.41
C GLU A 213 -4.03 6.44 -20.18
N LYS A 214 -3.35 6.58 -19.04
CA LYS A 214 -2.20 5.73 -18.71
C LYS A 214 -2.61 4.28 -18.47
N LEU A 215 -3.76 4.05 -17.81
CA LEU A 215 -4.27 2.68 -17.60
C LEU A 215 -4.63 2.00 -18.93
N LYS A 216 -5.17 2.75 -19.89
CA LYS A 216 -5.43 2.25 -21.24
C LYS A 216 -4.12 1.92 -21.97
N LEU A 217 -3.12 2.79 -21.89
CA LEU A 217 -1.81 2.54 -22.48
C LEU A 217 -1.15 1.28 -21.89
N VAL A 218 -1.20 1.11 -20.56
CA VAL A 218 -0.73 -0.09 -19.88
C VAL A 218 -1.46 -1.34 -20.38
N SER A 219 -2.79 -1.28 -20.57
CA SER A 219 -3.54 -2.42 -21.11
C SER A 219 -3.16 -2.76 -22.55
N GLU A 220 -2.88 -1.75 -23.37
CA GLU A 220 -2.46 -1.94 -24.76
C GLU A 220 -1.08 -2.59 -24.83
N VAL A 221 -0.13 -2.12 -24.02
CA VAL A 221 1.22 -2.72 -23.91
C VAL A 221 1.16 -4.14 -23.36
N LEU A 222 0.32 -4.41 -22.35
CA LEU A 222 0.10 -5.76 -21.82
C LEU A 222 -0.43 -6.72 -22.88
N ALA A 223 -1.39 -6.27 -23.70
CA ALA A 223 -1.95 -7.07 -24.78
C ALA A 223 -0.92 -7.39 -25.88
N LEU A 224 0.11 -6.56 -26.04
CA LEU A 224 1.18 -6.76 -27.02
C LEU A 224 2.31 -7.67 -26.51
N THR A 225 2.66 -7.61 -25.22
CA THR A 225 3.85 -8.33 -24.69
C THR A 225 3.51 -9.59 -23.89
N GLY A 226 2.47 -9.55 -23.05
CA GLY A 226 2.20 -10.59 -22.05
C GLY A 226 3.33 -10.88 -21.03
N MET A 227 4.54 -10.32 -21.22
CA MET A 227 5.75 -10.62 -20.44
C MET A 227 5.91 -9.72 -19.21
N HIS A 228 5.39 -8.49 -19.26
CA HIS A 228 5.52 -7.52 -18.18
C HIS A 228 4.32 -7.57 -17.23
N SER A 229 4.56 -7.39 -15.92
CA SER A 229 3.46 -7.29 -14.96
C SER A 229 2.76 -5.92 -15.08
N LYS A 230 1.45 -5.90 -14.82
CA LYS A 230 0.66 -4.65 -14.82
C LYS A 230 1.23 -3.58 -13.87
N ASN A 231 1.71 -4.01 -12.70
CA ASN A 231 2.27 -3.09 -11.70
C ASN A 231 3.59 -2.47 -12.15
N TYR A 232 4.43 -3.22 -12.87
CA TYR A 232 5.66 -2.69 -13.45
C TYR A 232 5.34 -1.60 -14.47
N LEU A 233 4.49 -1.91 -15.45
CA LEU A 233 4.12 -0.98 -16.52
C LEU A 233 3.45 0.28 -15.98
N LYS A 234 2.57 0.15 -14.98
CA LYS A 234 1.91 1.29 -14.35
C LYS A 234 2.89 2.30 -13.73
N ASN A 235 4.05 1.84 -13.27
CA ASN A 235 5.04 2.68 -12.61
C ASN A 235 6.01 3.36 -13.57
N LEU A 236 6.05 2.95 -14.84
CA LEU A 236 6.87 3.60 -15.86
C LEU A 236 6.29 4.98 -16.23
N PRO A 237 7.13 5.97 -16.58
CA PRO A 237 6.67 7.21 -17.21
C PRO A 237 5.82 6.93 -18.46
N THR A 238 4.85 7.81 -18.75
CA THR A 238 3.97 7.65 -19.91
C THR A 238 4.76 7.64 -21.21
N GLU A 239 5.77 8.50 -21.32
CA GLU A 239 6.65 8.60 -22.50
C GLU A 239 7.37 7.27 -22.79
N GLU A 240 7.90 6.61 -21.75
CA GLU A 240 8.54 5.29 -21.89
C GLU A 240 7.55 4.19 -22.31
N LEU A 241 6.31 4.26 -21.83
CA LEU A 241 5.26 3.31 -22.22
C LEU A 241 4.85 3.48 -23.68
N GLU A 242 4.80 4.72 -24.18
CA GLU A 242 4.52 5.02 -25.58
C GLU A 242 5.62 4.49 -26.49
N GLU A 243 6.89 4.77 -26.16
CA GLU A 243 8.04 4.22 -26.89
C GLU A 243 8.03 2.69 -26.89
N MET A 244 7.73 2.07 -25.75
CA MET A 244 7.62 0.62 -25.66
C MET A 244 6.52 0.09 -26.57
N LYS A 245 5.34 0.71 -26.55
CA LYS A 245 4.22 0.33 -27.42
C LYS A 245 4.60 0.43 -28.90
N GLU A 246 5.27 1.50 -29.32
CA GLU A 246 5.70 1.68 -30.71
C GLU A 246 6.67 0.58 -31.14
N LYS A 247 7.71 0.31 -30.34
CA LYS A 247 8.68 -0.77 -30.61
C LYS A 247 8.00 -2.12 -30.75
N LEU A 248 7.04 -2.43 -29.87
CA LEU A 248 6.30 -3.69 -29.92
C LEU A 248 5.41 -3.81 -31.17
N ILE A 249 4.79 -2.72 -31.60
CA ILE A 249 4.00 -2.70 -32.84
C ILE A 249 4.91 -2.91 -34.04
N GLU A 250 6.08 -2.28 -34.06
CA GLU A 250 7.07 -2.46 -35.13
C GLU A 250 7.60 -3.89 -35.18
N ASP A 251 7.95 -4.47 -34.04
CA ASP A 251 8.40 -5.85 -33.92
C ASP A 251 7.31 -6.82 -34.39
N LYS A 252 6.05 -6.62 -33.97
CA LYS A 252 4.92 -7.43 -34.44
C LYS A 252 4.71 -7.32 -35.95
N LYS A 253 4.77 -6.10 -36.52
CA LYS A 253 4.66 -5.89 -37.97
C LYS A 253 5.83 -6.52 -38.72
N ARG A 254 7.02 -6.55 -38.13
CA ARG A 254 8.18 -7.21 -38.70
C ARG A 254 8.01 -8.73 -38.66
N ASP A 255 7.57 -9.30 -37.55
CA ASP A 255 7.31 -10.73 -37.43
C ASP A 255 6.16 -11.19 -38.34
N GLU A 256 5.09 -10.40 -38.50
CA GLU A 256 4.02 -10.70 -39.47
C GLU A 256 4.52 -10.70 -40.92
N ARG A 257 5.42 -9.76 -41.27
CA ARG A 257 6.08 -9.74 -42.59
C ARG A 257 7.00 -10.94 -42.77
N ASP A 258 7.83 -11.24 -41.78
CA ASP A 258 8.73 -12.39 -41.79
C ASP A 258 7.94 -13.71 -41.91
N GLN A 259 6.81 -13.85 -41.21
CA GLN A 259 5.93 -15.01 -41.29
C GLN A 259 5.26 -15.14 -42.65
N LYS A 260 4.82 -14.04 -43.28
CA LYS A 260 4.26 -14.08 -44.65
C LYS A 260 5.30 -14.52 -45.66
N ILE A 261 6.50 -13.96 -45.58
CA ILE A 261 7.63 -14.33 -46.43
C ILE A 261 7.97 -15.81 -46.24
N PHE A 262 8.05 -16.26 -44.98
CA PHE A 262 8.28 -17.65 -44.64
C PHE A 262 7.22 -18.57 -45.26
N SER A 263 5.93 -18.31 -45.03
CA SER A 263 4.82 -19.11 -45.58
C SER A 263 4.85 -19.18 -47.11
N GLN A 264 5.12 -18.05 -47.77
CA GLN A 264 5.23 -17.99 -49.23
C GLN A 264 6.37 -18.89 -49.73
N TYR A 265 7.55 -18.81 -49.11
CA TYR A 265 8.68 -19.62 -49.52
C TYR A 265 8.54 -21.09 -49.15
N THR A 266 7.93 -21.43 -48.03
CA THR A 266 7.63 -22.83 -47.70
C THR A 266 6.64 -23.44 -48.67
N GLN A 267 5.65 -22.67 -49.16
CA GLN A 267 4.72 -23.14 -50.18
C GLN A 267 5.45 -23.39 -51.51
N MET A 268 6.28 -22.46 -51.97
CA MET A 268 7.07 -22.64 -53.20
C MET A 268 8.05 -23.82 -53.09
N LEU A 269 8.62 -24.03 -51.90
CA LEU A 269 9.48 -25.18 -51.63
C LEU A 269 8.69 -26.49 -51.65
N ASP A 270 7.51 -26.54 -51.03
CA ASP A 270 6.65 -27.74 -51.06
C ASP A 270 6.24 -28.06 -52.51
N GLU A 271 5.79 -27.06 -53.28
CA GLU A 271 5.41 -27.25 -54.69
C GLU A 271 6.59 -27.76 -55.54
N SER A 272 7.80 -27.23 -55.33
CA SER A 272 9.00 -27.66 -56.07
C SER A 272 9.61 -28.98 -55.58
N MET A 273 9.38 -29.38 -54.32
CA MET A 273 9.84 -30.68 -53.80
C MET A 273 9.03 -31.85 -54.35
N TYR A 274 7.74 -31.63 -54.64
CA TYR A 274 6.84 -32.63 -55.23
C TYR A 274 6.61 -32.43 -56.75
N GLY A 275 7.26 -31.42 -57.32
CA GLY A 275 7.23 -31.12 -58.75
C GLY A 275 8.00 -32.14 -59.59
N SER A 276 7.71 -32.18 -60.89
CA SER A 276 8.34 -33.10 -61.84
C SER A 276 9.73 -32.65 -62.30
N ASP A 277 10.13 -31.41 -61.99
CA ASP A 277 11.38 -30.78 -62.44
C ASP A 277 12.34 -30.55 -61.25
N GLU A 278 13.49 -31.23 -61.27
CA GLU A 278 14.53 -31.09 -60.24
C GLU A 278 15.20 -29.71 -60.23
N GLN A 279 15.07 -28.93 -61.31
CA GLN A 279 15.64 -27.60 -61.45
C GLN A 279 14.84 -26.56 -60.65
N GLU A 280 13.51 -26.71 -60.59
CA GLU A 280 12.60 -25.80 -59.91
C GLU A 280 12.97 -25.60 -58.43
N PHE A 281 13.33 -26.68 -57.73
CA PHE A 281 13.75 -26.60 -56.33
C PHE A 281 15.01 -25.73 -56.15
N SER A 282 15.95 -25.82 -57.09
CA SER A 282 17.20 -25.05 -57.02
C SER A 282 16.95 -23.56 -57.28
N ASP A 283 16.05 -23.24 -58.21
CA ASP A 283 15.67 -21.86 -58.53
C ASP A 283 14.94 -21.20 -57.34
N VAL A 284 14.06 -21.93 -56.67
CA VAL A 284 13.40 -21.46 -55.43
C VAL A 284 14.43 -21.23 -54.33
N CYS A 285 15.41 -22.13 -54.16
CA CYS A 285 16.49 -21.97 -53.19
C CYS A 285 17.34 -20.72 -53.46
N VAL A 286 17.72 -20.48 -54.72
CA VAL A 286 18.49 -19.27 -55.11
C VAL A 286 17.68 -18.00 -54.87
N LYS A 287 16.37 -18.01 -55.17
CA LYS A 287 15.48 -16.88 -54.89
C LYS A 287 15.37 -16.58 -53.40
N ILE A 288 15.34 -17.61 -52.55
CA ILE A 288 15.36 -17.46 -51.09
C ILE A 288 16.68 -16.86 -50.62
N ILE A 289 17.82 -17.41 -51.05
CA ILE A 289 19.15 -16.96 -50.64
C ILE A 289 19.41 -15.49 -51.04
N THR A 290 18.87 -15.05 -52.17
CA THR A 290 19.07 -13.68 -52.68
C THR A 290 18.14 -12.63 -52.06
N SER A 291 16.97 -13.03 -51.54
CA SER A 291 15.94 -12.08 -51.10
C SER A 291 15.64 -12.11 -49.59
N CYS A 292 16.01 -13.19 -48.90
CA CYS A 292 15.77 -13.35 -47.47
C CYS A 292 16.94 -12.85 -46.62
N ASN A 293 16.62 -12.35 -45.42
CA ASN A 293 17.63 -12.05 -44.40
C ASN A 293 18.09 -13.32 -43.65
N GLN A 294 19.15 -13.21 -42.84
CA GLN A 294 19.75 -14.35 -42.15
C GLN A 294 18.77 -15.08 -41.19
N LYS A 295 17.86 -14.35 -40.53
CA LYS A 295 16.83 -14.94 -39.64
C LYS A 295 15.85 -15.79 -40.46
N GLN A 296 15.38 -15.27 -41.59
CA GLN A 296 14.46 -15.97 -42.50
C GLN A 296 15.11 -17.21 -43.14
N ILE A 297 16.39 -17.11 -43.55
CA ILE A 297 17.16 -18.25 -44.08
C ILE A 297 17.27 -19.37 -43.02
N LEU A 298 17.51 -19.01 -41.76
CA LEU A 298 17.58 -19.98 -40.66
C LEU A 298 16.25 -20.68 -40.44
N MET A 299 15.13 -19.94 -40.41
CA MET A 299 13.78 -20.53 -40.31
C MET A 299 13.49 -21.51 -41.46
N ILE A 300 13.87 -21.15 -42.69
CA ILE A 300 13.69 -22.02 -43.87
C ILE A 300 14.57 -23.27 -43.78
N SER A 301 15.81 -23.14 -43.31
CA SER A 301 16.70 -24.29 -43.10
C SER A 301 16.13 -25.24 -42.04
N GLU A 302 15.57 -24.73 -40.95
CA GLU A 302 14.92 -25.55 -39.92
C GLU A 302 13.67 -26.26 -40.47
N TYR A 303 12.86 -25.56 -41.27
CA TYR A 303 11.71 -26.15 -41.95
C TYR A 303 12.10 -27.30 -42.88
N LEU A 304 13.08 -27.10 -43.75
CA LEU A 304 13.58 -28.13 -44.64
C LEU A 304 14.14 -29.32 -43.85
N ASN A 305 14.77 -29.07 -42.69
CA ASN A 305 15.36 -30.11 -41.85
C ASN A 305 14.29 -31.00 -41.21
N ALA A 306 13.18 -30.39 -40.80
CA ALA A 306 12.02 -31.11 -40.32
C ALA A 306 11.33 -31.96 -41.41
N LYS A 307 11.42 -31.54 -42.68
CA LYS A 307 10.82 -32.27 -43.82
C LYS A 307 11.70 -33.42 -44.30
N ASN A 308 12.93 -33.14 -44.73
CA ASN A 308 13.87 -34.15 -45.21
C ASN A 308 15.32 -33.60 -45.19
N PRO A 309 16.26 -34.30 -44.54
CA PRO A 309 17.67 -33.91 -44.48
C PRO A 309 18.35 -33.73 -45.85
N ILE A 310 17.88 -34.40 -46.90
CA ILE A 310 18.44 -34.30 -48.25
C ILE A 310 18.24 -32.89 -48.83
N TYR A 311 17.04 -32.32 -48.68
CA TYR A 311 16.73 -30.98 -49.19
C TYR A 311 17.48 -29.89 -48.43
N VAL A 312 17.70 -30.04 -47.12
CA VAL A 312 18.57 -29.15 -46.34
C VAL A 312 20.00 -29.16 -46.83
N ASN A 313 20.56 -30.35 -47.07
CA ASN A 313 21.94 -30.47 -47.53
C ASN A 313 22.12 -29.80 -48.89
N ARG A 314 21.12 -29.95 -49.79
CA ARG A 314 21.10 -29.25 -51.08
C ARG A 314 21.01 -27.73 -50.91
N PHE A 315 20.10 -27.25 -50.06
CA PHE A 315 19.95 -25.82 -49.74
C PHE A 315 21.22 -25.21 -49.13
N ASN A 316 21.83 -25.88 -48.15
CA ASN A 316 23.06 -25.44 -47.49
C ASN A 316 24.27 -25.43 -48.44
N THR A 317 24.31 -26.34 -49.41
CA THR A 317 25.35 -26.35 -50.44
C THR A 317 25.22 -25.10 -51.32
N LEU A 318 24.01 -24.81 -51.81
CA LEU A 318 23.72 -23.59 -52.59
C LEU A 318 24.01 -22.31 -51.80
N LEU A 319 23.63 -22.27 -50.52
CA LEU A 319 23.92 -21.14 -49.62
C LEU A 319 25.43 -20.93 -49.43
N ARG A 320 26.19 -22.02 -49.27
CA ARG A 320 27.66 -21.97 -49.12
C ARG A 320 28.35 -21.49 -50.40
N ASP A 321 27.86 -21.92 -51.55
CA ASP A 321 28.44 -21.55 -52.84
C ASP A 321 28.13 -20.08 -53.17
N PHE A 322 26.93 -19.60 -52.83
CA PHE A 322 26.56 -18.19 -52.94
C PHE A 322 27.40 -17.27 -52.03
N THR A 323 27.61 -17.67 -50.77
CA THR A 323 28.43 -16.90 -49.81
C THR A 323 29.93 -16.90 -50.13
N LYS A 324 30.43 -17.91 -50.87
CA LYS A 324 31.80 -17.91 -51.40
C LYS A 324 31.94 -17.00 -52.62
N ASN A 325 30.95 -16.98 -53.50
CA ASN A 325 30.98 -16.18 -54.73
C ASN A 325 30.75 -14.67 -54.52
N THR A 326 30.18 -14.26 -53.38
CA THR A 326 29.95 -12.85 -53.01
C THR A 326 31.08 -12.20 -52.19
N LYS A 327 32.11 -12.98 -51.81
CA LYS A 327 33.31 -12.49 -51.11
C LYS A 327 34.47 -12.17 -52.06
N HIS A 328 34.23 -12.22 -53.37
CA HIS A 328 35.06 -11.70 -54.44
C HIS A 328 34.28 -10.59 -55.15
#